data_AF-A0A9D8PHK4-F1
#
_entry.id   AF-A0A9D8PHK4-F1
#
_cell.length_a   1.000
_cell.length_b   1.000
_cell.length_c   1.000
_cell.angle_alpha   90.00
_cell.angle_beta   90.00
_cell.angle_gamma   90.00
#
_symmetry.space_group_name_H-M   'P 1'
#
loop_
_entity.id
_entity.type
_entity.pdbx_description
1 polymer ?
#
loop_
_entity_poly.entity_id
_entity_poly.type
_entity_poly.pdbx_seq_one_letter_code
_entity_poly.pdbx_strand_id
1 'polypeptide(L)'
;MVASDKLFFWLFQDRTERLQPLVASLLEDMDGYSFTAPVIKEREVRPDGLFLPPVDQLLDKPALIMEAQMAAHPEFFLRLYNNSSLLLMHQFRQGQPVRHWRMVVFCPSRELAASHGVV
;
A
#
# COMPACT_ATOMS: atom_id res chain seq x y z
N MET A 1 14.75 9.53 8.66
CA MET A 1 13.45 8.98 8.24
C MET A 1 13.50 8.76 6.72
N VAL A 2 14.12 7.66 6.26
CA VAL A 2 14.32 7.29 4.82
C VAL A 2 14.41 5.76 4.63
N ALA A 3 14.58 4.98 5.71
CA ALA A 3 14.82 3.53 5.63
C ALA A 3 13.54 2.69 5.45
N SER A 4 12.35 3.23 5.77
CA SER A 4 11.07 2.52 5.66
C SER A 4 10.68 2.29 4.20
N ASP A 5 10.61 3.37 3.41
CA ASP A 5 10.08 3.32 2.03
C ASP A 5 10.94 2.43 1.13
N LYS A 6 12.27 2.48 1.30
CA LYS A 6 13.20 1.62 0.56
C LYS A 6 13.10 0.15 0.96
N LEU A 7 12.84 -0.15 2.23
CA LEU A 7 12.68 -1.52 2.70
C LEU A 7 11.37 -2.12 2.17
N PHE A 8 10.27 -1.37 2.20
CA PHE A 8 8.98 -1.80 1.65
C PHE A 8 9.07 -2.04 0.15
N PHE A 9 9.63 -1.09 -0.57
CA PHE A 9 9.89 -1.24 -2.00
C PHE A 9 10.75 -2.48 -2.26
N TRP A 10 11.86 -2.65 -1.55
CA TRP A 10 12.75 -3.82 -1.70
C TRP A 10 12.08 -5.15 -1.35
N LEU A 11 11.21 -5.19 -0.34
CA LEU A 11 10.53 -6.41 0.09
C LEU A 11 9.58 -6.97 -0.97
N PHE A 12 8.89 -6.09 -1.68
CA PHE A 12 7.74 -6.43 -2.51
C PHE A 12 7.92 -6.20 -4.02
N GLN A 13 8.93 -5.43 -4.45
CA GLN A 13 9.14 -5.09 -5.87
C GLN A 13 9.20 -6.32 -6.78
N ASP A 14 9.85 -7.40 -6.35
CA ASP A 14 10.06 -8.61 -7.17
C ASP A 14 9.37 -9.85 -6.57
N ARG A 15 8.60 -9.68 -5.49
CA ARG A 15 8.14 -10.79 -4.63
C ARG A 15 6.76 -10.53 -4.01
N THR A 16 5.75 -10.32 -4.86
CA THR A 16 4.34 -10.12 -4.44
C THR A 16 3.85 -11.24 -3.52
N GLU A 17 4.30 -12.48 -3.74
CA GLU A 17 3.92 -13.66 -2.96
C GLU A 17 4.25 -13.53 -1.46
N ARG A 18 5.22 -12.69 -1.10
CA ARG A 18 5.56 -12.43 0.31
C ARG A 18 4.45 -11.74 1.07
N LEU A 19 3.55 -11.04 0.39
CA LEU A 19 2.42 -10.38 1.02
C LEU A 19 1.30 -11.37 1.37
N GLN A 20 1.15 -12.45 0.59
CA GLN A 20 -0.01 -13.36 0.72
C GLN A 20 -0.23 -13.90 2.14
N PRO A 21 0.80 -14.36 2.88
CA PRO A 21 0.60 -14.81 4.26
C PRO A 21 0.12 -13.70 5.21
N LEU A 22 0.49 -12.45 4.93
CA LEU A 22 0.17 -11.29 5.78
C LEU A 22 -1.26 -10.78 5.54
N VAL A 23 -1.81 -11.01 4.35
CA VAL A 23 -3.13 -10.51 3.94
C VAL A 23 -4.12 -11.62 3.62
N ALA A 24 -3.80 -12.89 3.91
CA ALA A 24 -4.64 -14.05 3.59
C ALA A 24 -6.07 -13.94 4.14
N SER A 25 -6.24 -13.28 5.29
CA SER A 25 -7.57 -13.02 5.89
C SER A 25 -8.37 -11.93 5.17
N LEU A 26 -7.72 -11.13 4.33
CA LEU A 26 -8.30 -10.03 3.55
C LEU A 26 -8.49 -10.42 2.07
N LEU A 27 -7.61 -11.28 1.55
CA LEU A 27 -7.57 -11.78 0.19
C LEU A 27 -7.09 -13.24 0.22
N GLU A 28 -7.98 -14.16 -0.13
CA GLU A 28 -7.66 -15.61 -0.12
C GLU A 28 -6.61 -15.97 -1.18
N ASP A 29 -6.63 -15.27 -2.32
CA ASP A 29 -5.73 -15.53 -3.45
C ASP A 29 -5.18 -14.23 -4.03
N MET A 30 -3.84 -14.21 -4.18
CA MET A 30 -3.07 -13.11 -4.74
C MET A 30 -2.37 -13.51 -6.06
N ASP A 31 -2.73 -14.66 -6.65
CA ASP A 31 -2.14 -15.07 -7.91
C ASP A 31 -2.36 -14.02 -9.01
N GLY A 32 -1.30 -13.77 -9.77
CA GLY A 32 -1.26 -12.74 -10.81
C GLY A 32 -1.30 -11.29 -10.33
N TYR A 33 -1.28 -11.01 -9.02
CA TYR A 33 -1.21 -9.63 -8.54
C TYR A 33 0.14 -8.99 -8.86
N SER A 34 0.10 -7.71 -9.24
CA SER A 34 1.29 -6.92 -9.56
C SER A 34 1.47 -5.78 -8.58
N PHE A 35 2.71 -5.56 -8.12
CA PHE A 35 3.06 -4.41 -7.29
C PHE A 35 3.41 -3.20 -8.15
N THR A 36 2.94 -2.03 -7.74
CA THR A 36 3.35 -0.74 -8.30
C THR A 36 3.48 0.31 -7.20
N ALA A 37 4.46 1.21 -7.34
CA ALA A 37 4.65 2.38 -6.49
C ALA A 37 4.76 3.62 -7.41
N PRO A 38 3.62 4.12 -7.92
CA PRO A 38 3.63 5.13 -8.97
C PRO A 38 4.15 6.45 -8.43
N VAL A 39 5.03 7.10 -9.20
CA VAL A 39 5.42 8.48 -8.94
C VAL A 39 4.33 9.40 -9.49
N ILE A 40 3.52 9.99 -8.61
CA ILE A 40 2.45 10.90 -8.99
C ILE A 40 3.05 12.30 -9.14
N LYS A 41 3.57 12.58 -10.35
CA LYS A 41 4.36 13.78 -10.68
C LYS A 41 3.67 15.11 -10.35
N GLU A 42 2.34 15.17 -10.44
CA GLU A 42 1.55 16.39 -10.16
C GLU A 42 1.68 16.90 -8.71
N ARG A 43 2.11 16.05 -7.77
CA ARG A 43 2.25 16.41 -6.35
C ARG A 43 3.58 16.02 -5.71
N GLU A 44 4.53 15.49 -6.49
CA GLU A 44 5.78 14.89 -5.99
C GLU A 44 5.56 13.83 -4.89
N VAL A 45 4.37 13.21 -4.85
CA VAL A 45 4.02 12.17 -3.88
C VAL A 45 4.42 10.82 -4.46
N ARG A 46 5.04 10.00 -3.61
CA ARG A 46 5.32 8.60 -3.87
C ARG A 46 4.62 7.75 -2.81
N PRO A 47 3.36 7.34 -3.06
CA PRO A 47 2.67 6.41 -2.18
C PRO A 47 3.47 5.11 -2.05
N ASP A 48 3.41 4.47 -0.88
CA ASP A 48 4.30 3.34 -0.57
C ASP A 48 4.07 2.13 -1.48
N GLY A 49 2.81 1.86 -1.83
CA GLY A 49 2.52 0.77 -2.74
C GLY A 49 1.06 0.56 -3.06
N LEU A 50 0.84 -0.08 -4.20
CA LEU A 50 -0.45 -0.53 -4.71
C LEU A 50 -0.26 -1.90 -5.33
N PHE A 51 -1.04 -2.89 -4.88
CA PHE A 51 -1.16 -4.17 -5.57
C PHE A 51 -2.44 -4.20 -6.38
N LEU A 52 -2.31 -4.53 -7.66
CA LEU A 52 -3.42 -4.64 -8.60
C LEU A 52 -3.63 -6.11 -8.97
N PRO A 53 -4.88 -6.60 -8.99
CA PRO A 53 -5.19 -7.87 -9.62
C PRO A 53 -4.92 -7.80 -11.13
N PRO A 54 -4.94 -8.95 -11.84
CA PRO A 54 -4.96 -8.99 -13.28
C PRO A 54 -6.02 -8.06 -13.88
N VAL A 55 -5.73 -7.46 -15.05
CA VAL A 55 -6.58 -6.42 -15.66
C VAL A 55 -8.01 -6.91 -15.94
N ASP A 56 -8.15 -8.17 -16.33
CA ASP A 56 -9.44 -8.85 -16.55
C ASP A 56 -10.25 -9.06 -15.26
N GLN A 57 -9.63 -8.95 -14.09
CA GLN A 57 -10.23 -9.15 -12.77
C GLN A 57 -10.30 -7.86 -11.94
N LEU A 58 -9.90 -6.72 -12.51
CA LEU A 58 -9.78 -5.43 -11.81
C LEU A 58 -11.11 -4.92 -11.21
N LEU A 59 -12.23 -5.36 -11.75
CA LEU A 59 -13.56 -5.00 -11.27
C LEU A 59 -14.08 -5.93 -10.17
N ASP A 60 -13.63 -7.19 -10.15
CA ASP A 60 -14.16 -8.25 -9.30
C ASP A 60 -13.30 -8.49 -8.06
N LYS A 61 -11.98 -8.30 -8.18
CA LYS A 61 -11.03 -8.48 -7.10
C LYS A 61 -10.58 -7.13 -6.51
N PRO A 62 -10.37 -7.03 -5.19
CA PRO A 62 -9.93 -5.78 -4.60
C PRO A 62 -8.45 -5.53 -4.88
N ALA A 63 -8.11 -4.28 -5.19
CA ALA A 63 -6.74 -3.80 -5.10
C ALA A 63 -6.33 -3.66 -3.62
N LEU A 64 -5.03 -3.76 -3.33
CA LEU A 64 -4.49 -3.45 -2.00
C LEU A 64 -3.69 -2.17 -2.05
N ILE A 65 -4.13 -1.16 -1.32
CA ILE A 65 -3.33 0.04 -1.07
C ILE A 65 -2.48 -0.26 0.17
N MET A 66 -1.20 0.11 0.11
CA MET A 66 -0.22 -0.19 1.15
C MET A 66 0.36 1.11 1.70
N GLU A 67 0.45 1.21 3.02
CA GLU A 67 1.14 2.32 3.71
C GLU A 67 1.96 1.79 4.88
N ALA A 68 3.18 2.30 5.02
CA ALA A 68 4.11 1.95 6.08
C ALA A 68 4.20 3.09 7.09
N GLN A 69 3.75 2.84 8.32
CA GLN A 69 3.74 3.80 9.41
C GLN A 69 4.69 3.34 10.53
N MET A 70 5.99 3.66 10.39
CA MET A 70 7.04 3.18 11.30
C MET A 70 7.27 4.05 12.55
N ALA A 71 6.64 5.22 12.62
CA ALA A 71 6.67 6.12 13.77
C ALA A 71 5.32 6.81 13.90
N ALA A 72 4.93 7.28 15.09
CA ALA A 72 3.71 8.06 15.24
C ALA A 72 3.79 9.34 14.40
N HIS A 73 2.69 9.67 13.74
CA HIS A 73 2.56 10.89 12.95
C HIS A 73 1.18 11.46 13.24
N PRO A 74 1.07 12.68 13.81
CA PRO A 74 -0.22 13.27 14.18
C PRO A 74 -1.21 13.34 13.00
N GLU A 75 -0.69 13.53 11.79
CA GLU A 75 -1.49 13.62 10.57
C GLU A 75 -1.57 12.30 9.78
N PHE A 76 -1.25 11.15 10.39
CA PHE A 76 -1.21 9.85 9.70
C PHE A 76 -2.47 9.58 8.88
N PHE A 77 -3.66 9.72 9.48
CA PHE A 77 -4.92 9.45 8.78
C PHE A 77 -5.15 10.40 7.61
N LEU A 78 -4.80 11.68 7.75
CA LEU A 78 -4.92 12.65 6.66
C LEU A 78 -4.02 12.27 5.48
N ARG A 79 -2.78 11.85 5.77
CA ARG A 79 -1.84 11.37 4.76
C ARG A 79 -2.33 10.08 4.09
N LEU A 80 -2.81 9.11 4.90
CA LEU A 80 -3.38 7.85 4.44
C LEU A 80 -4.52 8.08 3.44
N TYR A 81 -5.49 8.94 3.78
CA TYR A 81 -6.61 9.24 2.91
C TYR A 81 -6.19 9.98 1.64
N ASN A 82 -5.30 10.98 1.76
CA ASN A 82 -4.78 11.71 0.62
C ASN A 82 -4.04 10.77 -0.35
N ASN A 83 -3.11 9.95 0.14
CA ASN A 83 -2.36 9.00 -0.68
C ASN A 83 -3.28 7.98 -1.36
N SER A 84 -4.24 7.43 -0.62
CA SER A 84 -5.22 6.49 -1.16
C SER A 84 -6.03 7.13 -2.28
N SER A 85 -6.54 8.36 -2.08
CA SER A 85 -7.30 9.06 -3.11
C SER A 85 -6.46 9.35 -4.37
N LEU A 86 -5.19 9.72 -4.21
CA LEU A 86 -4.28 9.99 -5.32
C LEU A 86 -4.01 8.73 -6.15
N LEU A 87 -3.80 7.59 -5.50
CA LEU A 87 -3.64 6.30 -6.18
C LEU A 87 -4.88 5.90 -6.98
N LEU A 88 -6.07 6.01 -6.36
CA LEU A 88 -7.32 5.66 -7.03
C LEU A 88 -7.61 6.59 -8.22
N MET A 89 -7.38 7.90 -8.06
CA MET A 89 -7.49 8.87 -9.15
C MET A 89 -6.48 8.59 -10.27
N HIS A 90 -5.25 8.23 -9.92
CA HIS A 90 -4.23 7.84 -10.89
C HIS A 90 -4.71 6.65 -11.73
N GLN A 91 -5.17 5.57 -11.08
CA GLN A 91 -5.68 4.38 -11.76
C GLN A 91 -6.89 4.68 -12.65
N PHE A 92 -7.82 5.52 -12.19
CA PHE A 92 -8.96 5.96 -12.99
C PHE A 92 -8.51 6.68 -14.27
N ARG A 93 -7.54 7.59 -14.17
CA ARG A 93 -6.98 8.32 -15.32
C ARG A 93 -6.23 7.43 -16.31
N GLN A 94 -5.69 6.30 -15.85
CA GLN A 94 -5.05 5.29 -16.70
C GLN A 94 -6.06 4.33 -17.38
N GLY A 95 -7.37 4.54 -17.21
CA GLY A 95 -8.40 3.66 -17.78
C GLY A 95 -8.52 2.32 -17.05
N GLN A 96 -7.94 2.20 -15.86
CA GLN A 96 -7.99 1.00 -15.01
C GLN A 96 -8.68 1.34 -13.68
N PRO A 97 -10.00 1.63 -13.68
CA PRO A 97 -10.69 2.08 -12.48
C PRO A 97 -10.78 0.94 -11.45
N VAL A 98 -10.19 1.16 -10.28
CA VAL A 98 -10.28 0.26 -9.13
C VAL A 98 -11.60 0.51 -8.40
N ARG A 99 -12.53 -0.45 -8.43
CA ARG A 99 -13.83 -0.36 -7.74
C ARG A 99 -13.79 -0.90 -6.32
N HIS A 100 -13.12 -2.02 -6.14
CA HIS A 100 -12.92 -2.65 -4.85
C HIS A 100 -11.48 -2.43 -4.43
N TRP A 101 -11.28 -1.94 -3.22
CA TRP A 101 -9.95 -1.76 -2.66
C TRP A 101 -9.97 -2.01 -1.16
N ARG A 102 -8.83 -2.45 -0.64
CA ARG A 102 -8.59 -2.61 0.79
C ARG A 102 -7.32 -1.86 1.16
N MET A 103 -7.27 -1.42 2.40
CA MET A 103 -6.13 -0.70 2.97
C MET A 103 -5.35 -1.66 3.87
N VAL A 104 -4.04 -1.76 3.65
CA VAL A 104 -3.14 -2.49 4.55
C VAL A 104 -2.12 -1.49 5.08
N VAL A 105 -2.08 -1.35 6.40
CA VAL A 105 -1.13 -0.49 7.10
C VAL A 105 -0.16 -1.37 7.87
N PHE A 106 1.13 -1.21 7.59
CA PHE A 106 2.17 -1.82 8.40
C PHE A 106 2.64 -0.86 9.46
N CYS A 107 2.65 -1.31 10.71
CA CYS A 107 3.13 -0.53 11.84
C CYS A 107 3.97 -1.41 12.80
N PRO A 108 4.86 -0.79 13.59
CA PRO A 108 5.56 -1.49 14.66
C PRO A 108 4.57 -2.19 15.59
N SER A 109 4.95 -3.36 16.10
CA SER A 109 4.21 -3.95 17.22
C SER A 109 4.21 -2.99 18.41
N ARG A 110 3.20 -3.08 19.28
CA ARG A 110 3.10 -2.21 20.46
C ARG A 110 4.35 -2.27 21.35
N GLU A 111 4.97 -3.45 21.44
CA GLU A 111 6.21 -3.67 22.19
C GLU A 111 7.39 -2.90 21.57
N LEU A 112 7.50 -2.93 20.23
CA LEU A 112 8.55 -2.21 19.51
C LEU A 112 8.33 -0.68 19.52
N ALA A 113 7.07 -0.24 19.51
CA ALA A 113 6.73 1.18 19.64
C ALA A 113 7.07 1.73 21.04
N ALA A 114 6.77 0.96 22.09
CA ALA A 114 7.07 1.32 23.48
C ALA A 114 8.58 1.38 23.75
N SER A 115 9.38 0.49 23.14
CA SER A 115 10.84 0.50 23.32
C SER A 115 11.54 1.70 22.66
N HIS A 116 10.87 2.41 21.75
CA HIS A 116 11.40 3.58 21.03
C HIS A 116 10.77 4.91 21.47
N GLY A 117 10.00 4.93 22.57
CA GLY A 117 9.47 6.16 23.16
C GLY A 117 8.39 6.85 22.34
N VAL A 118 7.67 6.11 21.50
CA VAL A 118 6.56 6.64 20.70
C VAL A 118 5.25 6.24 21.38
N VAL A 119 4.80 7.08 22.31
CA VAL A 119 3.44 7.04 22.89
C VAL A 119 2.65 8.21 22.34
#